data_AF-A0A820JQ65-F1
#
_entry.id   AF-A0A820JQ65-F1
#
_cell.length_a   1.000
_cell.length_b   1.000
_cell.length_c   1.000
_cell.angle_alpha   90.00
_cell.angle_beta   90.00
_cell.angle_gamma   90.00
#
_symmetry.space_group_name_H-M   'P 1'
#
loop_
_entity.id
_entity.type
_entity.pdbx_description
1 polymer ?
#
loop_
_entity_poly.entity_id
_entity_poly.type
_entity_poly.pdbx_seq_one_letter_code
_entity_poly.pdbx_strand_id
1 'polypeptide(L)'
;RNNPNVLLLIDPIIHCLCSSTYINTFKQINIKSQLTIINQLCLNNMLNSYQEIYELFLPTINQWQYSIMQSMFYMTALLRYVAYYPSTQQYLINNLKIIDSILILLNNYTLLDNILTATEYNSKTNLTDSAISFIFNLSHDFQFLTLIKENSYFSKDIFLKLKYANIDRVKLHAFMILAKILNELDILNLDNIDILTTVFINYLYKAINDPCHSFQDVPVEHLLTSLKAFVQHDEIKDEIAKQNYFKILIRCATQTDLHVENSSTTNYFLR
;
A
#
# COMPACT_ATOMS: atom_id res chain seq x y z
N ARG A 1 -24.58 4.58 -24.24
CA ARG A 1 -25.94 4.75 -23.67
C ARG A 1 -25.77 4.78 -22.17
N ASN A 2 -25.65 6.00 -21.64
CA ASN A 2 -25.29 6.28 -20.26
C ASN A 2 -26.51 5.97 -19.39
N ASN A 3 -26.39 5.05 -18.45
CA ASN A 3 -27.42 4.82 -17.44
C ASN A 3 -27.07 5.69 -16.21
N PRO A 4 -27.71 6.87 -16.04
CA PRO A 4 -27.42 7.78 -14.93
C PRO A 4 -27.74 7.18 -13.55
N ASN A 5 -28.38 6.00 -13.49
CA ASN A 5 -28.76 5.34 -12.26
C ASN A 5 -27.64 4.56 -11.56
N VAL A 6 -26.53 4.25 -12.24
CA VAL A 6 -25.40 3.55 -11.60
C VAL A 6 -24.64 4.48 -10.64
N LEU A 7 -24.47 5.76 -11.01
CA LEU A 7 -23.85 6.77 -10.15
C LEU A 7 -24.69 7.09 -8.90
N LEU A 8 -26.02 7.01 -9.00
CA LEU A 8 -26.95 7.29 -7.89
C LEU A 8 -27.03 6.15 -6.85
N LEU A 9 -26.61 4.93 -7.19
CA LEU A 9 -26.54 3.80 -6.24
C LEU A 9 -25.18 3.69 -5.52
N ILE A 10 -24.13 4.21 -6.14
CA ILE A 10 -22.77 4.19 -5.60
C ILE A 10 -22.64 5.18 -4.44
N ASP A 11 -23.21 6.37 -4.54
CA ASP A 11 -23.02 7.43 -3.54
C ASP A 11 -23.61 7.10 -2.14
N PRO A 12 -24.85 6.62 -1.99
CA PRO A 12 -25.42 6.41 -0.65
C PRO A 12 -24.79 5.23 0.11
N ILE A 13 -24.44 4.15 -0.58
CA ILE A 13 -23.85 2.95 0.03
C ILE A 13 -22.39 3.22 0.40
N ILE A 14 -21.63 3.88 -0.48
CA ILE A 14 -20.25 4.29 -0.21
C ILE A 14 -20.22 5.38 0.86
N HIS A 15 -21.11 6.39 0.82
CA HIS A 15 -21.15 7.43 1.84
C HIS A 15 -21.60 6.89 3.20
N CYS A 16 -22.44 5.86 3.25
CA CYS A 16 -22.81 5.18 4.50
C CYS A 16 -21.61 4.40 5.08
N LEU A 17 -20.85 3.67 4.25
CA LEU A 17 -19.66 2.90 4.66
C LEU A 17 -18.42 3.78 4.95
N CYS A 18 -18.29 4.93 4.28
CA CYS A 18 -17.12 5.82 4.35
C CYS A 18 -17.33 7.08 5.20
N SER A 19 -18.52 7.31 5.76
CA SER A 19 -18.72 8.43 6.70
C SER A 19 -17.77 8.28 7.89
N SER A 20 -17.13 9.39 8.28
CA SER A 20 -16.21 9.46 9.42
C SER A 20 -16.86 8.99 10.74
N THR A 21 -18.18 9.05 10.83
CA THR A 21 -18.99 8.49 11.91
C THR A 21 -18.93 6.96 11.93
N TYR A 22 -18.96 6.28 10.78
CA TYR A 22 -18.91 4.81 10.71
C TYR A 22 -17.51 4.28 11.02
N ILE A 23 -16.46 4.91 10.49
CA ILE A 23 -15.05 4.52 10.73
C ILE A 23 -14.63 4.77 12.19
N ASN A 24 -15.12 5.85 12.83
CA ASN A 24 -14.78 6.16 14.23
C ASN A 24 -15.60 5.34 15.25
N THR A 25 -16.83 4.94 14.93
CA THR A 25 -17.66 4.15 15.87
C THR A 25 -17.17 2.69 15.99
N PHE A 26 -16.46 2.16 14.98
CA PHE A 26 -15.95 0.79 14.98
C PHE A 26 -14.63 0.58 15.73
N LYS A 27 -13.99 1.65 16.23
CA LYS A 27 -12.74 1.54 17.02
C LYS A 27 -12.93 0.98 18.44
N GLN A 28 -14.15 0.76 18.93
CA GLN A 28 -14.36 0.51 20.37
C GLN A 28 -15.14 -0.73 20.82
N ILE A 29 -15.59 -1.65 19.96
CA ILE A 29 -16.35 -2.81 20.48
C ILE A 29 -15.87 -4.12 19.83
N ASN A 30 -15.93 -5.17 20.64
CA ASN A 30 -15.58 -6.59 20.46
C ASN A 30 -16.26 -7.26 19.23
N ILE A 31 -16.04 -6.72 18.02
CA ILE A 31 -16.72 -7.05 16.74
C ILE A 31 -15.70 -7.61 15.71
N LYS A 32 -14.50 -8.06 16.08
CA LYS A 32 -13.52 -8.53 15.08
C LYS A 32 -14.01 -9.73 14.24
N SER A 33 -14.71 -10.69 14.84
CA SER A 33 -15.21 -11.88 14.13
C SER A 33 -16.44 -11.59 13.26
N GLN A 34 -17.38 -10.79 13.75
CA GLN A 34 -18.58 -10.40 12.99
C GLN A 34 -18.25 -9.43 11.85
N LEU A 35 -17.33 -8.49 12.05
CA LEU A 35 -16.81 -7.63 10.96
C LEU A 35 -16.13 -8.46 9.87
N THR A 36 -15.34 -9.47 10.25
CA THR A 36 -14.66 -10.33 9.26
C THR A 36 -15.68 -11.04 8.37
N ILE A 37 -16.73 -11.62 8.96
CA ILE A 37 -17.80 -12.31 8.24
C ILE A 37 -18.60 -11.33 7.36
N ILE A 38 -18.97 -10.16 7.89
CA ILE A 38 -19.71 -9.14 7.14
C ILE A 38 -18.85 -8.61 5.98
N ASN A 39 -17.58 -8.30 6.22
CA ASN A 39 -16.66 -7.84 5.19
C ASN A 39 -16.48 -8.89 4.10
N GLN A 40 -16.32 -10.16 4.47
CA GLN A 40 -16.18 -11.28 3.53
C GLN A 40 -17.44 -11.50 2.68
N LEU A 41 -18.63 -11.42 3.28
CA LEU A 41 -19.91 -11.50 2.55
C LEU A 41 -20.12 -10.30 1.62
N CYS A 42 -19.82 -9.09 2.09
CA CYS A 42 -19.89 -7.88 1.30
C CYS A 42 -18.88 -7.91 0.14
N LEU A 43 -17.65 -8.37 0.37
CA LEU A 43 -16.63 -8.55 -0.66
C LEU A 43 -17.05 -9.52 -1.74
N ASN A 44 -17.50 -10.72 -1.36
CA ASN A 44 -17.92 -11.73 -2.32
C ASN A 44 -19.04 -11.23 -3.25
N ASN A 45 -19.92 -10.37 -2.73
CA ASN A 45 -21.02 -9.80 -3.51
C ASN A 45 -20.61 -8.55 -4.30
N MET A 46 -19.64 -7.76 -3.82
CA MET A 46 -19.27 -6.49 -4.45
C MET A 46 -18.06 -6.59 -5.40
N LEU A 47 -17.17 -7.55 -5.23
CA LEU A 47 -15.92 -7.64 -6.00
C LEU A 47 -16.18 -7.74 -7.52
N ASN A 48 -17.14 -8.55 -7.94
CA ASN A 48 -17.52 -8.66 -9.34
C ASN A 48 -18.04 -7.32 -9.89
N SER A 49 -18.92 -6.64 -9.15
CA SER A 49 -19.42 -5.32 -9.55
C SER A 49 -18.32 -4.26 -9.56
N TYR A 50 -17.36 -4.33 -8.63
CA TYR A 50 -16.22 -3.42 -8.61
C TYR A 50 -15.35 -3.65 -9.83
N GLN A 51 -15.06 -4.91 -10.15
CA GLN A 51 -14.32 -5.29 -11.35
C GLN A 51 -15.01 -4.76 -12.61
N GLU A 52 -16.32 -4.96 -12.77
CA GLU A 52 -17.10 -4.44 -13.90
C GLU A 52 -17.02 -2.91 -14.01
N ILE A 53 -17.07 -2.20 -12.88
CA ILE A 53 -16.91 -0.74 -12.84
C ILE A 53 -15.49 -0.34 -13.28
N TYR A 54 -14.45 -1.00 -12.77
CA TYR A 54 -13.07 -0.72 -13.21
C TYR A 54 -12.91 -0.98 -14.71
N GLU A 55 -13.36 -2.12 -15.20
CA GLU A 55 -13.31 -2.47 -16.63
C GLU A 55 -14.03 -1.43 -17.51
N LEU A 56 -15.17 -0.92 -17.05
CA LEU A 56 -15.95 0.10 -17.77
C LEU A 56 -15.26 1.47 -17.80
N PHE A 57 -14.69 1.91 -16.67
CA PHE A 57 -14.21 3.28 -16.53
C PHE A 57 -12.72 3.45 -16.84
N LEU A 58 -11.86 2.48 -16.52
CA LEU A 58 -10.39 2.59 -16.68
C LEU A 58 -9.95 3.02 -18.08
N PRO A 59 -10.56 2.55 -19.20
CA PRO A 59 -10.17 2.99 -20.54
C PRO A 59 -10.27 4.51 -20.76
N THR A 60 -11.08 5.21 -19.94
CA THR A 60 -11.35 6.65 -20.04
C THR A 60 -10.73 7.46 -18.90
N ILE A 61 -9.79 6.91 -18.14
CA ILE A 61 -9.21 7.52 -16.93
C ILE A 61 -8.72 8.96 -17.09
N ASN A 62 -8.19 9.32 -18.26
CA ASN A 62 -7.72 10.69 -18.55
C ASN A 62 -8.87 11.70 -18.72
N GLN A 63 -10.10 11.24 -18.88
CA GLN A 63 -11.32 12.03 -19.07
C GLN A 63 -12.19 12.06 -17.80
N TRP A 64 -11.78 11.37 -16.74
CA TRP A 64 -12.58 11.28 -15.52
C TRP A 64 -12.77 12.66 -14.89
N GLN A 65 -14.04 12.99 -14.66
CA GLN A 65 -14.42 14.13 -13.86
C GLN A 65 -14.19 13.84 -12.37
N TYR A 66 -14.24 14.89 -11.54
CA TYR A 66 -14.05 14.80 -10.10
C TYR A 66 -14.93 13.73 -9.44
N SER A 67 -16.21 13.64 -9.82
CA SER A 67 -17.16 12.67 -9.27
C SER A 67 -16.71 11.22 -9.52
N ILE A 68 -16.33 10.89 -10.76
CA ILE A 68 -15.82 9.56 -11.10
C ILE A 68 -14.54 9.27 -10.32
N MET A 69 -13.59 10.22 -10.31
CA MET A 69 -12.33 10.08 -9.57
C MET A 69 -12.57 9.79 -8.08
N GLN A 70 -13.52 10.51 -7.47
CA GLN A 70 -13.87 10.36 -6.06
C GLN A 70 -14.55 9.02 -5.78
N SER A 71 -15.46 8.57 -6.64
CA SER A 71 -16.09 7.25 -6.52
C SER A 71 -15.06 6.12 -6.64
N MET A 72 -14.16 6.22 -7.61
CA MET A 72 -13.07 5.25 -7.77
C MET A 72 -12.15 5.25 -6.55
N PHE A 73 -11.83 6.43 -6.00
CA PHE A 73 -11.06 6.53 -4.75
C PHE A 73 -11.73 5.77 -3.62
N TYR A 74 -13.03 5.97 -3.37
CA TYR A 74 -13.71 5.29 -2.29
C TYR A 74 -13.74 3.77 -2.49
N MET A 75 -13.97 3.30 -3.71
CA MET A 75 -13.89 1.87 -4.02
C MET A 75 -12.48 1.33 -3.75
N THR A 76 -11.43 2.02 -4.20
CA THR A 76 -10.04 1.64 -3.90
C THR A 76 -9.75 1.68 -2.41
N ALA A 77 -10.29 2.66 -1.67
CA ALA A 77 -10.09 2.78 -0.22
C ALA A 77 -10.74 1.62 0.55
N LEU A 78 -11.89 1.13 0.09
CA LEU A 78 -12.52 -0.09 0.63
C LEU A 78 -11.67 -1.33 0.32
N LEU A 79 -11.19 -1.48 -0.93
CA LEU A 79 -10.27 -2.57 -1.27
C LEU A 79 -9.01 -2.53 -0.42
N ARG A 80 -8.42 -1.34 -0.20
CA ARG A 80 -7.27 -1.12 0.69
C ARG A 80 -7.57 -1.57 2.11
N TYR A 81 -8.72 -1.19 2.65
CA TYR A 81 -9.13 -1.57 4.01
C TYR A 81 -9.26 -3.09 4.13
N VAL A 82 -9.83 -3.74 3.12
CA VAL A 82 -9.94 -5.19 3.07
C VAL A 82 -8.58 -5.88 2.96
N ALA A 83 -7.68 -5.33 2.13
CA ALA A 83 -6.32 -5.85 1.96
C ALA A 83 -5.50 -5.80 3.26
N TYR A 84 -5.85 -4.92 4.19
CA TYR A 84 -5.16 -4.77 5.47
C TYR A 84 -5.39 -5.97 6.41
N TYR A 85 -6.54 -6.65 6.32
CA TYR A 85 -6.86 -7.75 7.25
C TYR A 85 -6.48 -9.11 6.64
N PRO A 86 -5.62 -9.91 7.30
CA PRO A 86 -5.20 -11.22 6.79
C PRO A 86 -6.36 -12.16 6.46
N SER A 87 -7.43 -12.13 7.26
CA SER A 87 -8.62 -12.98 7.07
C SER A 87 -9.37 -12.69 5.78
N THR A 88 -9.28 -11.47 5.24
CA THR A 88 -9.94 -11.07 3.99
C THR A 88 -8.98 -10.89 2.82
N GLN A 89 -7.68 -10.80 3.09
CA GLN A 89 -6.63 -10.61 2.09
C GLN A 89 -6.61 -11.72 1.03
N GLN A 90 -6.78 -12.99 1.44
CA GLN A 90 -6.77 -14.12 0.52
C GLN A 90 -7.86 -14.03 -0.57
N TYR A 91 -9.01 -13.44 -0.24
CA TYR A 91 -10.07 -13.22 -1.23
C TYR A 91 -9.62 -12.29 -2.34
N LEU A 92 -8.87 -11.24 -2.02
CA LEU A 92 -8.35 -10.31 -3.02
C LEU A 92 -7.25 -10.95 -3.87
N ILE A 93 -6.35 -11.71 -3.23
CA ILE A 93 -5.25 -12.41 -3.92
C ILE A 93 -5.79 -13.40 -4.95
N ASN A 94 -6.88 -14.09 -4.62
CA ASN A 94 -7.53 -15.01 -5.56
C ASN A 94 -8.31 -14.30 -6.69
N ASN A 95 -8.52 -12.99 -6.61
CA ASN A 95 -9.24 -12.19 -7.60
C ASN A 95 -8.27 -11.30 -8.41
N LEU A 96 -7.37 -11.92 -9.19
CA LEU A 96 -6.31 -11.21 -9.92
C LEU A 96 -6.80 -10.05 -10.79
N LYS A 97 -8.01 -10.11 -11.36
CA LYS A 97 -8.55 -9.03 -12.20
C LYS A 97 -8.73 -7.70 -11.48
N ILE A 98 -9.06 -7.71 -10.18
CA ILE A 98 -9.12 -6.46 -9.41
C ILE A 98 -7.72 -5.90 -9.18
N ILE A 99 -6.74 -6.78 -8.97
CA ILE A 99 -5.33 -6.39 -8.85
C ILE A 99 -4.86 -5.79 -10.18
N ASP A 100 -5.15 -6.43 -11.31
CA ASP A 100 -4.85 -5.92 -12.66
C ASP A 100 -5.41 -4.52 -12.86
N SER A 101 -6.67 -4.31 -12.47
CA SER A 101 -7.34 -3.02 -12.57
C SER A 101 -6.63 -1.93 -11.78
N ILE A 102 -6.17 -2.23 -10.56
CA ILE A 102 -5.38 -1.31 -9.75
C ILE A 102 -3.99 -1.07 -10.34
N LEU A 103 -3.34 -2.09 -10.90
CA LEU A 103 -2.05 -1.94 -11.57
C LEU A 103 -2.15 -1.08 -12.83
N ILE A 104 -3.20 -1.25 -13.65
CA ILE A 104 -3.50 -0.40 -14.80
C ILE A 104 -3.70 1.06 -14.35
N LEU A 105 -4.43 1.26 -13.26
CA LEU A 105 -4.64 2.58 -12.66
C LEU A 105 -3.31 3.24 -12.25
N LEU A 106 -2.42 2.49 -11.59
CA LEU A 106 -1.10 2.98 -11.16
C LEU A 106 -0.17 3.26 -12.35
N ASN A 107 -0.33 2.56 -13.47
CA ASN A 107 0.41 2.82 -14.70
C ASN A 107 -0.07 4.08 -15.46
N ASN A 108 -1.16 4.71 -15.03
CA ASN A 108 -1.64 5.91 -15.69
C ASN A 108 -0.68 7.09 -15.44
N TYR A 109 -0.13 7.64 -16.53
CA TYR A 109 0.84 8.73 -16.46
C TYR A 109 0.29 9.99 -15.77
N THR A 110 -0.98 10.34 -15.98
CA THR A 110 -1.60 11.55 -15.41
C THR A 110 -1.70 11.45 -13.89
N LEU A 111 -2.07 10.28 -13.38
CA LEU A 111 -2.12 10.03 -11.95
C LEU A 111 -0.72 10.00 -11.33
N LEU A 112 0.23 9.36 -12.02
CA LEU A 112 1.62 9.29 -11.57
C LEU A 112 2.29 10.68 -11.51
N ASP A 113 2.14 11.49 -12.55
CA ASP A 113 2.69 12.86 -12.57
C ASP A 113 2.08 13.74 -11.46
N ASN A 114 0.76 13.61 -11.24
CA ASN A 114 0.08 14.33 -10.17
C ASN A 114 0.59 13.94 -8.79
N ILE A 115 0.80 12.64 -8.49
CA ILE A 115 1.29 12.25 -7.16
C ILE A 115 2.76 12.62 -6.94
N LEU A 116 3.56 12.71 -8.00
CA LEU A 116 4.96 13.14 -7.91
C LEU A 116 5.09 14.63 -7.60
N THR A 117 4.19 15.45 -8.14
CA THR A 117 4.23 16.92 -8.01
C THR A 117 3.33 17.47 -6.91
N ALA A 118 2.40 16.68 -6.37
CA ALA A 118 1.42 17.13 -5.39
C ALA A 118 2.04 17.65 -4.09
N THR A 119 1.59 18.82 -3.64
CA THR A 119 1.90 19.38 -2.32
C THR A 119 0.78 19.18 -1.31
N GLU A 120 -0.43 18.86 -1.79
CA GLU A 120 -1.64 18.68 -0.98
C GLU A 120 -2.48 17.51 -1.48
N TYR A 121 -3.41 17.04 -0.65
CA TYR A 121 -4.31 15.95 -1.02
C TYR A 121 -5.53 16.46 -1.83
N ASN A 122 -5.74 15.88 -3.00
CA ASN A 122 -6.92 16.05 -3.86
C ASN A 122 -7.47 14.67 -4.27
N SER A 123 -8.54 14.62 -5.07
CA SER A 123 -9.14 13.33 -5.46
C SER A 123 -8.18 12.40 -6.22
N LYS A 124 -7.29 12.94 -7.06
CA LYS A 124 -6.27 12.15 -7.77
C LYS A 124 -5.22 11.62 -6.80
N THR A 125 -4.69 12.46 -5.92
CA THR A 125 -3.67 11.99 -4.96
C THR A 125 -4.25 10.99 -3.97
N ASN A 126 -5.48 11.20 -3.51
CA ASN A 126 -6.21 10.27 -2.63
C ASN A 126 -6.40 8.90 -3.30
N LEU A 127 -6.81 8.90 -4.58
CA LEU A 127 -6.94 7.68 -5.37
C LEU A 127 -5.60 6.96 -5.51
N THR A 128 -4.55 7.66 -5.93
CA THR A 128 -3.22 7.08 -6.14
C THR A 128 -2.60 6.57 -4.84
N ASP A 129 -2.68 7.34 -3.74
CA ASP A 129 -2.25 6.88 -2.41
C ASP A 129 -3.03 5.63 -1.97
N SER A 130 -4.35 5.59 -2.18
CA SER A 130 -5.15 4.41 -1.83
C SER A 130 -4.78 3.19 -2.64
N ALA A 131 -4.52 3.34 -3.94
CA ALA A 131 -4.09 2.27 -4.83
C ALA A 131 -2.70 1.74 -4.44
N ILE A 132 -1.75 2.62 -4.13
CA ILE A 132 -0.42 2.23 -3.64
C ILE A 132 -0.53 1.53 -2.29
N SER A 133 -1.33 2.08 -1.36
CA SER A 133 -1.58 1.48 -0.05
C SER A 133 -2.25 0.11 -0.17
N PHE A 134 -3.12 -0.11 -1.16
CA PHE A 134 -3.73 -1.42 -1.43
C PHE A 134 -2.66 -2.45 -1.82
N ILE A 135 -1.79 -2.11 -2.78
CA ILE A 135 -0.66 -2.99 -3.18
C ILE A 135 0.28 -3.23 -2.00
N PHE A 136 0.57 -2.18 -1.23
CA PHE A 136 1.37 -2.27 -0.02
C PHE A 136 0.79 -3.28 0.98
N ASN A 137 -0.51 -3.18 1.28
CA ASN A 137 -1.16 -4.11 2.20
C ASN A 137 -1.06 -5.55 1.69
N LEU A 138 -1.30 -5.79 0.40
CA LEU A 138 -1.16 -7.11 -0.22
C LEU A 138 0.29 -7.63 -0.23
N SER A 139 1.28 -6.75 -0.30
CA SER A 139 2.71 -7.11 -0.38
C SER A 139 3.27 -7.85 0.83
N HIS A 140 2.50 -8.02 1.89
CA HIS A 140 2.89 -8.83 3.06
C HIS A 140 2.66 -10.33 2.82
N ASP A 141 1.85 -10.68 1.83
CA ASP A 141 1.57 -12.06 1.49
C ASP A 141 2.55 -12.60 0.42
N PHE A 142 3.16 -13.74 0.70
CA PHE A 142 4.16 -14.36 -0.19
C PHE A 142 3.55 -14.86 -1.52
N GLN A 143 2.31 -15.37 -1.48
CA GLN A 143 1.61 -15.80 -2.68
C GLN A 143 1.34 -14.60 -3.58
N PHE A 144 0.88 -13.48 -3.01
CA PHE A 144 0.72 -12.23 -3.75
C PHE A 144 2.04 -11.76 -4.39
N LEU A 145 3.14 -11.75 -3.62
CA LEU A 145 4.46 -11.34 -4.14
C LEU A 145 4.92 -12.21 -5.32
N THR A 146 4.59 -13.50 -5.31
CA THR A 146 4.88 -14.39 -6.43
C THR A 146 4.02 -14.03 -7.64
N LEU A 147 2.71 -13.91 -7.45
CA LEU A 147 1.75 -13.61 -8.51
C LEU A 147 1.98 -12.24 -9.17
N ILE A 148 2.29 -11.22 -8.39
CA ILE A 148 2.46 -9.86 -8.92
C ILE A 148 3.73 -9.73 -9.77
N LYS A 149 4.78 -10.53 -9.50
CA LYS A 149 6.01 -10.55 -10.31
C LYS A 149 5.79 -11.13 -11.71
N GLU A 150 4.82 -12.03 -11.86
CA GLU A 150 4.42 -12.63 -13.13
C GLU A 150 3.36 -11.81 -13.89
N ASN A 151 2.83 -10.77 -13.25
CA ASN A 151 1.74 -9.97 -13.80
C ASN A 151 2.24 -9.00 -14.88
N SER A 152 1.64 -9.03 -16.07
CA SER A 152 2.05 -8.19 -17.21
C SER A 152 1.78 -6.70 -17.02
N TYR A 153 0.85 -6.32 -16.14
CA TYR A 153 0.59 -4.92 -15.79
C TYR A 153 1.49 -4.41 -14.67
N PHE A 154 2.19 -5.29 -13.97
CA PHE A 154 3.07 -4.85 -12.91
C PHE A 154 4.34 -4.20 -13.48
N SER A 155 4.65 -3.01 -12.99
CA SER A 155 5.88 -2.31 -13.33
C SER A 155 6.55 -1.77 -12.08
N LYS A 156 7.73 -2.33 -11.75
CA LYS A 156 8.61 -1.84 -10.68
C LYS A 156 9.03 -0.38 -10.89
N ASP A 157 9.08 0.08 -12.14
CA ASP A 157 9.49 1.44 -12.50
C ASP A 157 8.54 2.50 -11.94
N ILE A 158 7.26 2.17 -11.77
CA ILE A 158 6.30 3.04 -11.10
C ILE A 158 6.77 3.32 -9.67
N PHE A 159 7.11 2.28 -8.91
CA PHE A 159 7.53 2.40 -7.53
C PHE A 159 8.91 3.05 -7.42
N LEU A 160 9.82 2.79 -8.36
CA LEU A 160 11.11 3.48 -8.46
C LEU A 160 10.95 4.98 -8.71
N LYS A 161 9.90 5.43 -9.43
CA LYS A 161 9.57 6.86 -9.57
C LYS A 161 8.96 7.42 -8.31
N LEU A 162 8.05 6.70 -7.67
CA LEU A 162 7.34 7.12 -6.45
C LEU A 162 8.26 7.37 -5.25
N LYS A 163 9.50 6.88 -5.27
CA LYS A 163 10.54 7.24 -4.29
C LYS A 163 10.82 8.76 -4.22
N TYR A 164 10.51 9.49 -5.30
CA TYR A 164 10.63 10.94 -5.41
C TYR A 164 9.31 11.70 -5.22
N ALA A 165 8.20 11.02 -4.90
CA ALA A 165 6.94 11.71 -4.63
C ALA A 165 7.10 12.71 -3.50
N ASN A 166 6.28 13.76 -3.38
CA ASN A 166 6.39 14.70 -2.25
C ASN A 166 5.71 14.20 -0.98
N ILE A 167 4.74 13.29 -1.11
CA ILE A 167 3.92 12.77 -0.01
C ILE A 167 4.67 11.65 0.74
N ASP A 168 5.00 11.89 2.01
CA ASP A 168 5.80 10.99 2.85
C ASP A 168 5.24 9.55 2.94
N ARG A 169 3.93 9.39 3.12
CA ARG A 169 3.28 8.07 3.19
C ARG A 169 3.41 7.29 1.89
N VAL A 170 3.27 7.98 0.75
CA VAL A 170 3.42 7.39 -0.59
C VAL A 170 4.85 6.92 -0.81
N LYS A 171 5.85 7.75 -0.47
CA LYS A 171 7.27 7.36 -0.53
C LYS A 171 7.50 6.09 0.28
N LEU A 172 7.07 6.08 1.54
CA LEU A 172 7.29 4.97 2.46
C LEU A 172 6.69 3.66 1.91
N HIS A 173 5.42 3.68 1.49
CA HIS A 173 4.79 2.51 0.88
C HIS A 173 5.53 2.04 -0.39
N ALA A 174 5.95 2.96 -1.26
CA ALA A 174 6.70 2.61 -2.46
C ALA A 174 8.03 1.92 -2.11
N PHE A 175 8.78 2.44 -1.14
CA PHE A 175 10.01 1.80 -0.69
C PHE A 175 9.77 0.42 -0.08
N MET A 176 8.73 0.27 0.75
CA MET A 176 8.41 -1.01 1.37
C MET A 176 7.98 -2.07 0.34
N ILE A 177 7.27 -1.65 -0.71
CA ILE A 177 6.95 -2.52 -1.84
C ILE A 177 8.24 -2.91 -2.58
N LEU A 178 9.07 -1.92 -2.96
CA LEU A 178 10.35 -2.14 -3.65
C LEU A 178 11.23 -3.14 -2.92
N ALA A 179 11.39 -2.98 -1.60
CA ALA A 179 12.16 -3.86 -0.74
C ALA A 179 11.77 -5.34 -0.83
N LYS A 180 10.53 -5.65 -1.20
CA LYS A 180 10.02 -7.04 -1.28
C LYS A 180 10.00 -7.59 -2.71
N ILE A 181 10.00 -6.72 -3.72
CA ILE A 181 9.86 -7.12 -5.13
C ILE A 181 11.19 -7.17 -5.86
N LEU A 182 12.14 -6.31 -5.49
CA LEU A 182 13.45 -6.25 -6.14
C LEU A 182 14.23 -7.54 -5.89
N ASN A 183 14.95 -7.98 -6.92
CA ASN A 183 15.92 -9.07 -6.82
C ASN A 183 17.35 -8.52 -6.94
N GLU A 184 18.36 -9.40 -6.79
CA GLU A 184 19.79 -8.99 -6.85
C GLU A 184 20.15 -8.30 -8.17
N LEU A 185 19.65 -8.81 -9.30
CA LEU A 185 19.91 -8.21 -10.61
C LEU A 185 19.27 -6.83 -10.73
N ASP A 186 18.08 -6.64 -10.16
CA ASP A 186 17.44 -5.33 -10.14
C ASP A 186 18.30 -4.33 -9.37
N ILE A 187 18.82 -4.74 -8.21
CA ILE A 187 19.61 -3.90 -7.31
C ILE A 187 20.98 -3.56 -7.90
N LEU A 188 21.66 -4.53 -8.50
CA LEU A 188 22.90 -4.33 -9.23
C LEU A 188 22.77 -3.30 -10.36
N ASN A 189 21.60 -3.24 -11.00
CA ASN A 189 21.32 -2.31 -12.08
C ASN A 189 20.76 -0.96 -11.61
N LEU A 190 20.64 -0.72 -10.30
CA LEU A 190 20.21 0.59 -9.79
C LEU A 190 21.39 1.56 -9.73
N ASP A 191 21.37 2.57 -10.60
CA ASP A 191 22.39 3.64 -10.64
C ASP A 191 22.46 4.51 -9.36
N ASN A 192 21.53 4.35 -8.43
CA ASN A 192 21.36 5.23 -7.26
C ASN A 192 21.06 4.42 -5.98
N ILE A 193 21.74 3.30 -5.81
CA ILE A 193 21.56 2.39 -4.66
C ILE A 193 21.88 3.08 -3.32
N ASP A 194 22.86 3.98 -3.31
CA ASP A 194 23.26 4.81 -2.18
C ASP A 194 22.13 5.74 -1.73
N ILE A 195 21.48 6.42 -2.67
CA ILE A 195 20.34 7.30 -2.41
C ILE A 195 19.15 6.46 -1.95
N LEU A 196 18.87 5.34 -2.61
CA LEU A 196 17.77 4.45 -2.24
C LEU A 196 17.93 3.97 -0.79
N THR A 197 19.12 3.47 -0.46
CA THR A 197 19.46 2.94 0.88
C THR A 197 19.37 4.03 1.94
N THR A 198 19.96 5.20 1.68
CA THR A 198 19.89 6.38 2.56
C THR A 198 18.46 6.78 2.85
N VAL A 199 17.66 6.99 1.79
CA VAL A 199 16.30 7.47 1.93
C VAL A 199 15.46 6.41 2.64
N PHE A 200 15.57 5.14 2.25
CA PHE A 200 14.78 4.09 2.89
C PHE A 200 15.10 3.94 4.38
N ILE A 201 16.38 3.88 4.77
CA ILE A 201 16.78 3.76 6.18
C ILE A 201 16.35 4.99 6.99
N ASN A 202 16.50 6.20 6.44
CA ASN A 202 16.07 7.42 7.11
C ASN A 202 14.55 7.49 7.31
N TYR A 203 13.75 7.09 6.31
CA TYR A 203 12.29 7.05 6.43
C TYR A 203 11.83 5.97 7.41
N LEU A 204 12.44 4.79 7.38
CA LEU A 204 12.16 3.74 8.37
C LEU A 204 12.51 4.20 9.78
N TYR A 205 13.68 4.80 9.97
CA TYR A 205 14.11 5.34 11.26
C TYR A 205 13.15 6.41 11.78
N LYS A 206 12.73 7.35 10.91
CA LYS A 206 11.73 8.38 11.21
C LYS A 206 10.39 7.75 11.60
N ALA A 207 9.90 6.80 10.82
CA ALA A 207 8.62 6.13 11.08
C ALA A 207 8.61 5.35 12.41
N ILE A 208 9.75 4.75 12.80
CA ILE A 208 9.89 4.03 14.07
C ILE A 208 10.01 4.99 15.27
N ASN A 209 10.74 6.10 15.15
CA ASN A 209 11.04 6.98 16.28
C ASN A 209 10.08 8.16 16.45
N ASP A 210 9.38 8.56 15.40
CA ASP A 210 8.43 9.66 15.41
C ASP A 210 7.20 9.28 14.56
N PRO A 211 6.26 8.52 15.15
CA PRO A 211 4.98 8.20 14.51
C PRO A 211 4.11 9.46 14.45
N CYS A 212 4.52 10.41 13.60
CA CYS A 212 3.69 11.53 13.22
C CYS A 212 2.44 11.03 12.47
N HIS A 213 1.42 11.88 12.31
CA HIS A 213 0.15 11.51 11.67
C HIS A 213 0.32 10.84 10.29
N SER A 214 1.41 11.12 9.57
CA SER A 214 1.68 10.55 8.24
C SER A 214 2.02 9.05 8.25
N PHE A 215 2.43 8.47 9.37
CA PHE A 215 2.85 7.06 9.49
C PHE A 215 2.03 6.25 10.50
N GLN A 216 1.03 6.86 11.14
CA GLN A 216 0.26 6.23 12.22
C GLN A 216 -0.47 4.94 11.80
N ASP A 217 -0.71 4.74 10.52
CA ASP A 217 -1.39 3.58 9.97
C ASP A 217 -0.46 2.45 9.51
N VAL A 218 0.87 2.62 9.62
CA VAL A 218 1.84 1.60 9.22
C VAL A 218 2.35 0.85 10.45
N PRO A 219 2.00 -0.43 10.64
CA PRO A 219 2.50 -1.23 11.74
C PRO A 219 4.02 -1.35 11.72
N VAL A 220 4.66 -1.26 12.89
CA VAL A 220 6.11 -1.39 13.03
C VAL A 220 6.63 -2.73 12.49
N GLU A 221 5.85 -3.81 12.65
CA GLU A 221 6.15 -5.14 12.11
C GLU A 221 6.30 -5.12 10.57
N HIS A 222 5.50 -4.31 9.87
CA HIS A 222 5.58 -4.17 8.42
C HIS A 222 6.86 -3.42 8.01
N LEU A 223 7.24 -2.38 8.77
CA LEU A 223 8.50 -1.64 8.60
C LEU A 223 9.70 -2.58 8.72
N LEU A 224 9.72 -3.41 9.77
CA LEU A 224 10.79 -4.37 10.01
C LEU A 224 10.85 -5.48 8.95
N THR A 225 9.71 -6.01 8.53
CA THR A 225 9.66 -7.06 7.51
C THR A 225 10.20 -6.53 6.18
N SER A 226 9.86 -5.28 5.83
CA SER A 226 10.37 -4.64 4.62
C SER A 226 11.87 -4.33 4.72
N LEU A 227 12.33 -3.87 5.89
CA LEU A 227 13.77 -3.69 6.14
C LEU A 227 14.52 -5.03 6.00
N LYS A 228 14.00 -6.11 6.59
CA LYS A 228 14.60 -7.44 6.50
C LYS A 228 14.71 -7.93 5.06
N ALA A 229 13.68 -7.71 4.24
CA ALA A 229 13.71 -8.06 2.82
C ALA A 229 14.80 -7.25 2.08
N PHE A 230 14.88 -5.94 2.35
CA PHE A 230 15.84 -5.06 1.71
C PHE A 230 17.31 -5.36 2.04
N VAL A 231 17.62 -5.68 3.30
CA VAL A 231 19.01 -5.94 3.74
C VAL A 231 19.50 -7.36 3.42
N GLN A 232 18.71 -8.16 2.69
CA GLN A 232 19.14 -9.49 2.23
C GLN A 232 20.13 -9.43 1.08
N HIS A 233 20.12 -8.33 0.32
CA HIS A 233 20.94 -8.12 -0.86
C HIS A 233 22.36 -7.67 -0.49
N ASP A 234 23.36 -8.22 -1.16
CA ASP A 234 24.77 -8.00 -0.79
C ASP A 234 25.20 -6.56 -1.04
N GLU A 235 24.78 -5.94 -2.15
CA GLU A 235 25.10 -4.54 -2.44
C GLU A 235 24.47 -3.58 -1.41
N ILE A 236 23.31 -3.93 -0.86
CA ILE A 236 22.66 -3.15 0.20
C ILE A 236 23.43 -3.27 1.51
N LYS A 237 23.93 -4.47 1.85
CA LYS A 237 24.77 -4.66 3.04
C LYS A 237 26.07 -3.87 2.93
N ASP A 238 26.71 -3.90 1.77
CA ASP A 238 27.93 -3.14 1.50
C ASP A 238 27.69 -1.64 1.64
N GLU A 239 26.58 -1.14 1.09
CA GLU A 239 26.24 0.27 1.19
C GLU A 239 25.87 0.68 2.64
N ILE A 240 25.18 -0.17 3.39
CA ILE A 240 24.93 0.02 4.83
C ILE A 240 26.23 0.14 5.62
N ALA A 241 27.20 -0.73 5.31
CA ALA A 241 28.50 -0.71 5.97
C ALA A 241 29.28 0.56 5.64
N LYS A 242 29.33 0.92 4.36
CA LYS A 242 29.98 2.14 3.86
C LYS A 242 29.39 3.41 4.48
N GLN A 243 28.07 3.46 4.65
CA GLN A 243 27.37 4.62 5.23
C GLN A 243 27.24 4.57 6.77
N ASN A 244 27.79 3.54 7.43
CA ASN A 244 27.74 3.36 8.88
C ASN A 244 26.31 3.31 9.48
N TYR A 245 25.34 2.77 8.73
CA TYR A 245 23.95 2.69 9.20
C TYR A 245 23.68 1.59 10.22
N PHE A 246 24.64 0.70 10.52
CA PHE A 246 24.49 -0.35 11.53
C PHE A 246 23.96 0.16 12.87
N LYS A 247 24.41 1.33 13.33
CA LYS A 247 23.94 1.91 14.59
C LYS A 247 22.45 2.27 14.54
N ILE A 248 21.97 2.79 13.40
CA ILE A 248 20.56 3.10 13.19
C ILE A 248 19.75 1.80 13.16
N LEU A 249 20.22 0.79 12.43
CA LEU A 249 19.54 -0.50 12.29
C LEU A 249 19.44 -1.26 13.62
N ILE A 250 20.52 -1.29 14.41
CA ILE A 250 20.51 -1.87 15.77
C ILE A 250 19.53 -1.12 16.67
N ARG A 251 19.50 0.22 16.59
CA ARG A 251 18.54 1.02 17.37
C ARG A 251 17.10 0.71 16.97
N CYS A 252 16.82 0.59 15.67
CA CYS A 252 15.51 0.17 15.19
C CYS A 252 15.14 -1.21 15.75
N ALA A 253 16.02 -2.21 15.66
CA ALA A 253 15.75 -3.57 16.17
C ALA A 253 15.55 -3.62 17.70
N THR A 254 16.30 -2.84 18.47
CA THR A 254 16.22 -2.84 19.95
C THR A 254 15.03 -2.06 20.50
N GLN A 255 14.62 -0.98 19.84
CA GLN A 255 13.39 -0.26 20.22
C GLN A 255 12.13 -1.09 19.90
N THR A 256 12.21 -1.97 18.90
CA THR A 256 11.09 -2.84 18.56
C THR A 256 10.85 -3.98 19.55
N ASP A 257 11.89 -4.52 20.20
CA ASP A 257 11.71 -5.53 21.25
C ASP A 257 10.91 -4.96 22.44
N LEU A 258 11.10 -3.68 22.77
CA LEU A 258 10.32 -2.97 23.81
C LEU A 258 8.85 -2.72 23.43
N HIS A 259 8.56 -2.58 22.13
CA HIS A 259 7.18 -2.42 21.64
C HIS A 259 6.46 -3.77 21.49
N VAL A 260 7.18 -4.83 21.10
CA VAL A 260 6.65 -6.20 20.96
C VAL A 260 6.42 -6.86 22.33
N GLU A 261 7.22 -6.57 23.36
CA GLU A 261 6.95 -7.04 24.73
C GLU A 261 5.61 -6.51 25.30
N ASN A 262 5.11 -5.38 24.78
CA ASN A 262 3.80 -4.81 25.16
C ASN A 262 2.64 -5.29 24.28
N SER A 263 2.91 -6.00 23.18
CA SER A 263 1.91 -6.60 22.29
C SER A 263 2.29 -8.06 22.03
N SER A 264 1.81 -8.96 22.88
CA SER A 264 2.11 -10.39 22.86
C SER A 264 2.12 -11.00 21.45
N THR A 265 3.31 -11.19 20.85
CA THR A 265 3.80 -12.44 20.23
C THR A 265 5.19 -12.29 19.58
N THR A 266 6.14 -13.07 20.11
CA THR A 266 7.34 -13.67 19.46
C THR A 266 8.59 -12.82 19.17
N ASN A 267 9.62 -13.08 20.00
CA ASN A 267 11.04 -12.75 19.78
C ASN A 267 11.59 -13.38 18.47
N TYR A 268 12.10 -12.57 17.55
CA TYR A 268 12.72 -13.07 16.31
C TYR A 268 14.01 -12.36 15.84
N PHE A 269 14.63 -11.49 16.64
CA PHE A 269 15.78 -10.71 16.17
C PHE A 269 17.18 -11.28 16.47
N LEU A 270 17.29 -12.49 17.02
CA LEU A 270 18.60 -13.14 17.24
C LEU A 270 18.65 -14.53 16.60
N ARG A 271 18.84 -14.57 15.27
CA ARG A 271 19.47 -15.68 14.55
C ARG A 271 19.92 -15.23 13.16
#